data_AF-A0A820I8V7-F1
#
_entry.id   AF-A0A820I8V7-F1
#
_cell.length_a   1.000
_cell.length_b   1.000
_cell.length_c   1.000
_cell.angle_alpha   90.00
_cell.angle_beta   90.00
_cell.angle_gamma   90.00
#
_symmetry.space_group_name_H-M   'P 1'
#
loop_
_entity.id
_entity.type
_entity.pdbx_description
1 polymer ?
#
loop_
_entity_poly.entity_id
_entity_poly.type
_entity_poly.pdbx_seq_one_letter_code
_entity_poly.pdbx_strand_id
1 'polypeptide(L)'
;MNAVLLFVSAFFCWSEKVAIGVSIPIDTIINQRNAASIGLVGDGTDVNRTTVGGTALVGGGTDVDEVFQWMIKKAGGGDFVVIRASGTDAYNSYIYSLGPINSVETLLINSRTLANDPEVERTILNAQAVFIAGGDQANYVNYWKDTKVHYALDYLRNVKQIPVGGTSAGCAILGGTYFSALQGSII
;
A
#
# COMPACT_ATOMS: atom_id res chain seq x y z
N MET A 1 60.66 30.75 -34.86
CA MET A 1 59.71 29.66 -35.21
C MET A 1 59.15 29.10 -33.92
N ASN A 2 57.86 28.82 -33.92
CA ASN A 2 56.98 28.89 -32.76
C ASN A 2 57.09 27.69 -31.81
N ALA A 3 56.99 27.97 -30.51
CA ALA A 3 56.70 27.00 -29.47
C ALA A 3 55.18 26.78 -29.40
N VAL A 4 54.76 25.51 -29.32
CA VAL A 4 53.39 25.13 -28.96
C VAL A 4 53.48 24.25 -27.73
N LEU A 5 53.16 24.85 -26.59
CA LEU A 5 52.91 24.21 -25.31
C LEU A 5 51.41 23.90 -25.27
N LEU A 6 51.02 22.63 -25.28
CA LEU A 6 49.62 22.24 -25.12
C LEU A 6 49.26 22.30 -23.62
N PHE A 7 48.68 23.43 -23.21
CA PHE A 7 47.89 23.53 -22.00
C PHE A 7 46.52 22.89 -22.25
N VAL A 8 46.19 21.81 -21.55
CA VAL A 8 44.80 21.39 -21.38
C VAL A 8 44.29 22.09 -20.11
N SER A 9 43.64 23.23 -20.31
CA SER A 9 42.99 23.99 -19.23
C SER A 9 41.63 23.40 -18.89
N ALA A 10 41.33 23.45 -17.60
CA ALA A 10 40.17 22.85 -16.93
C ALA A 10 38.81 23.40 -17.40
N PHE A 11 37.81 22.51 -17.40
CA PHE A 11 36.44 22.83 -17.03
C PHE A 11 36.02 21.85 -15.92
N PHE A 12 36.55 22.10 -14.72
CA PHE A 12 36.00 21.58 -13.47
C PHE A 12 35.49 22.82 -12.72
N CYS A 13 34.18 23.07 -12.80
CA CYS A 13 33.52 24.14 -12.07
C CYS A 13 32.72 23.54 -10.90
N TRP A 14 33.30 23.72 -9.72
CA TRP A 14 32.75 23.84 -8.37
C TRP A 14 31.41 24.65 -8.34
N SER A 15 30.44 24.57 -7.43
CA SER A 15 30.30 24.28 -5.98
C SER A 15 28.85 23.80 -5.71
N GLU A 16 28.43 23.20 -4.60
CA GLU A 16 28.83 23.36 -3.20
C GLU A 16 28.88 22.00 -2.50
N LYS A 17 29.94 21.79 -1.71
CA LYS A 17 29.85 20.88 -0.58
C LYS A 17 28.96 21.55 0.46
N VAL A 18 27.72 21.10 0.59
CA VAL A 18 27.16 20.94 1.93
C VAL A 18 27.59 19.55 2.38
N ALA A 19 28.79 19.48 2.97
CA ALA A 19 29.17 18.33 3.77
C ALA A 19 28.37 18.40 5.07
N ILE A 20 27.09 18.05 5.03
CA ILE A 20 26.44 17.51 6.22
C ILE A 20 27.06 16.13 6.43
N GLY A 21 28.09 16.08 7.27
CA GLY A 21 28.68 14.86 7.80
C GLY A 21 27.71 14.13 8.72
N VAL A 22 26.52 13.81 8.21
CA VAL A 22 25.63 12.84 8.81
C VAL A 22 25.91 11.56 8.05
N SER A 23 26.73 10.68 8.62
CA SER A 23 26.66 9.27 8.27
C SER A 23 25.27 8.81 8.72
N ILE A 24 24.27 8.96 7.84
CA ILE A 24 22.99 8.30 8.06
C ILE A 24 23.33 6.82 8.04
N PRO A 25 23.11 6.06 9.13
CA PRO A 25 23.31 4.63 9.10
C PRO A 25 22.56 4.12 7.87
N ILE A 26 23.22 3.35 7.00
CA ILE A 26 22.56 2.77 5.82
C ILE A 26 21.29 2.03 6.29
N ASP A 27 21.36 1.37 7.46
CA ASP A 27 20.25 0.75 8.17
C ASP A 27 19.05 1.69 8.46
N THR A 28 19.28 2.99 8.70
CA THR A 28 18.20 3.98 8.87
C THR A 28 17.50 4.31 7.55
N ILE A 29 18.18 4.16 6.41
CA ILE A 29 17.58 4.34 5.07
C ILE A 29 16.80 3.09 4.65
N ILE A 30 17.17 1.88 5.11
CA ILE A 30 16.49 0.63 4.73
C ILE A 30 15.37 0.22 5.72
N ASN A 31 15.32 0.82 6.91
CA ASN A 31 14.31 0.53 7.95
C ASN A 31 13.50 1.76 8.36
N GLN A 32 13.11 2.62 7.42
CA GLN A 32 12.03 3.54 7.72
C GLN A 32 10.75 2.71 7.84
N ARG A 33 10.40 2.34 9.09
CA ARG A 33 9.14 1.65 9.37
C ARG A 33 8.00 2.47 8.78
N ASN A 34 7.15 1.81 8.00
CA ASN A 34 5.97 2.44 7.42
C ASN A 34 5.15 3.07 8.55
N ALA A 35 5.02 4.40 8.54
CA ALA A 35 4.39 5.15 9.62
C ALA A 35 2.88 4.88 9.76
N ALA A 36 2.25 4.32 8.71
CA ALA A 36 0.87 3.86 8.77
C ALA A 36 0.74 2.42 9.28
N SER A 37 1.82 1.64 9.36
CA SER A 37 1.77 0.26 9.83
C SER A 37 1.42 0.19 11.31
N ILE A 38 0.31 -0.47 11.62
CA ILE A 38 -0.16 -0.66 13.00
C ILE A 38 -0.10 -2.11 13.47
N GLY A 39 0.40 -3.01 12.63
CA GLY A 39 0.60 -4.43 12.96
C GLY A 39 0.98 -5.24 11.74
N LEU A 40 1.86 -6.22 11.96
CA LEU A 40 2.29 -7.22 10.98
C LEU A 40 2.37 -8.59 11.64
N VAL A 41 1.88 -9.62 10.96
CA VAL A 41 2.07 -11.04 11.32
C VAL A 41 2.68 -11.78 10.15
N GLY A 42 3.53 -12.78 10.41
CA GLY A 42 4.27 -13.52 9.38
C GLY A 42 5.68 -12.99 9.13
N ASP A 43 6.21 -13.21 7.92
CA ASP A 43 7.54 -12.75 7.51
C ASP A 43 7.46 -11.34 6.89
N GLY A 44 8.13 -10.35 7.48
CA GLY A 44 8.13 -8.98 6.97
C GLY A 44 8.99 -8.75 5.72
N THR A 45 9.65 -9.78 5.21
CA THR A 45 10.42 -9.72 3.97
C THR A 45 9.48 -9.76 2.78
N ASP A 46 9.54 -8.74 1.92
CA ASP A 46 8.75 -8.65 0.68
C ASP A 46 9.00 -9.86 -0.23
N VAL A 47 7.92 -10.49 -0.68
CA VAL A 47 7.98 -11.62 -1.61
C VAL A 47 7.21 -11.32 -2.88
N ASN A 48 7.78 -11.66 -4.03
CA ASN A 48 7.06 -11.57 -5.30
C ASN A 48 6.48 -12.95 -5.67
N ARG A 49 5.15 -13.07 -5.67
CA ARG A 49 4.42 -14.28 -6.06
C ARG A 49 3.54 -14.03 -7.29
N THR A 50 3.33 -15.08 -8.07
CA THR A 50 2.32 -15.08 -9.13
C THR A 50 0.94 -14.97 -8.51
N THR A 51 0.18 -13.96 -8.92
CA THR A 51 -1.19 -13.71 -8.45
C THR A 51 -2.21 -13.92 -9.55
N VAL A 52 -3.46 -14.12 -9.17
CA VAL A 52 -4.60 -14.12 -10.09
C VAL A 52 -5.57 -13.04 -9.65
N GLY A 53 -5.78 -12.03 -10.50
CA GLY A 53 -6.70 -10.93 -10.23
C GLY A 53 -8.12 -11.36 -9.89
N GLY A 54 -8.83 -10.47 -9.21
CA GLY A 54 -10.23 -10.64 -8.86
C GLY A 54 -10.69 -9.60 -7.85
N THR A 55 -12.00 -9.38 -7.77
CA THR A 55 -12.60 -8.45 -6.81
C THR A 55 -13.50 -9.18 -5.83
N ALA A 56 -13.31 -8.93 -4.53
CA ALA A 56 -14.18 -9.43 -3.47
C ALA A 56 -14.99 -8.27 -2.87
N LEU A 57 -16.32 -8.35 -2.93
CA LEU A 57 -17.23 -7.38 -2.35
C LEU A 57 -17.98 -8.03 -1.18
N VAL A 58 -17.77 -7.52 0.04
CA VAL A 58 -18.41 -8.02 1.26
C VAL A 58 -19.45 -7.00 1.73
N GLY A 59 -20.72 -7.40 1.75
CA GLY A 59 -21.87 -6.51 1.99
C GLY A 59 -21.96 -5.87 3.40
N GLY A 60 -21.00 -6.12 4.29
CA GLY A 60 -21.06 -5.77 5.70
C GLY A 60 -21.77 -6.84 6.54
N GLY A 61 -21.34 -7.01 7.79
CA GLY A 61 -21.77 -8.11 8.66
C GLY A 61 -20.58 -8.91 9.18
N THR A 62 -20.79 -10.16 9.59
CA THR A 62 -19.70 -11.07 9.97
C THR A 62 -18.78 -11.30 8.78
N ASP A 63 -17.48 -11.20 9.03
CA ASP A 63 -16.45 -11.55 8.05
C ASP A 63 -16.68 -12.98 7.54
N VAL A 64 -16.60 -13.16 6.22
CA VAL A 64 -16.85 -14.46 5.57
C VAL A 64 -15.51 -15.11 5.27
N ASP A 65 -15.15 -16.15 6.03
CA ASP A 65 -13.88 -16.90 5.90
C ASP A 65 -13.54 -17.21 4.43
N GLU A 66 -14.54 -17.65 3.66
CA GLU A 66 -14.40 -18.06 2.27
C GLU A 66 -13.88 -16.94 1.37
N VAL A 67 -14.19 -15.67 1.69
CA VAL A 67 -13.70 -14.51 0.93
C VAL A 67 -12.19 -14.35 1.14
N PHE A 68 -11.74 -14.40 2.38
CA PHE A 68 -10.32 -14.26 2.70
C PHE A 68 -9.53 -15.47 2.20
N GLN A 69 -10.05 -16.69 2.36
CA GLN A 69 -9.45 -17.90 1.80
C GLN A 69 -9.31 -17.82 0.26
N TRP A 70 -10.34 -17.31 -0.43
CA TRP A 70 -10.29 -17.09 -1.87
C TRP A 70 -9.23 -16.04 -2.26
N MET A 71 -9.13 -14.94 -1.51
CA MET A 71 -8.10 -13.91 -1.74
C MET A 71 -6.70 -14.46 -1.48
N ILE A 72 -6.49 -15.20 -0.39
CA ILE A 72 -5.22 -15.87 -0.05
C ILE A 72 -4.78 -16.80 -1.18
N LYS A 73 -5.70 -17.64 -1.68
CA LYS A 73 -5.42 -18.53 -2.82
C LYS A 73 -4.99 -17.76 -4.06
N LYS A 74 -5.64 -16.62 -4.33
CA LYS A 74 -5.31 -15.73 -5.46
C LYS A 74 -4.02 -14.94 -5.27
N ALA A 75 -3.61 -14.69 -4.02
CA ALA A 75 -2.36 -14.03 -3.67
C ALA A 75 -1.12 -14.92 -3.89
N GLY A 76 -1.33 -16.23 -4.13
CA GLY A 76 -0.22 -17.16 -4.37
C GLY A 76 0.71 -17.33 -3.16
N GLY A 77 0.22 -17.05 -1.95
CA GLY A 77 0.99 -17.09 -0.71
C GLY A 77 1.96 -15.91 -0.53
N GLY A 78 1.68 -14.76 -1.16
CA GLY A 78 2.48 -13.53 -1.01
C GLY A 78 2.10 -12.70 0.22
N ASP A 79 2.26 -11.39 0.12
CA ASP A 79 1.93 -10.42 1.17
C ASP A 79 0.49 -9.92 1.06
N PHE A 80 -0.23 -9.93 2.17
CA PHE A 80 -1.60 -9.45 2.27
C PHE A 80 -1.64 -8.12 3.03
N VAL A 81 -2.13 -7.06 2.38
CA VAL A 81 -2.22 -5.74 3.00
C VAL A 81 -3.67 -5.39 3.27
N VAL A 82 -3.98 -5.05 4.53
CA VAL A 82 -5.26 -4.47 4.94
C VAL A 82 -5.07 -2.96 5.04
N ILE A 83 -5.88 -2.19 4.32
CA ILE A 83 -5.87 -0.73 4.43
C ILE A 83 -7.15 -0.23 5.09
N ARG A 84 -7.01 0.77 5.98
CA ARG A 84 -8.13 1.32 6.76
C ARG A 84 -7.87 2.77 7.16
N ALA A 85 -8.93 3.52 7.47
CA ALA A 85 -8.83 4.91 7.94
C ALA A 85 -9.12 5.07 9.45
N SER A 86 -9.60 4.03 10.13
CA SER A 86 -9.88 4.04 11.57
C SER A 86 -9.85 2.61 12.13
N GLY A 87 -9.58 2.44 13.43
CA GLY A 87 -9.58 1.16 14.16
C GLY A 87 -8.21 0.47 14.24
N THR A 88 -8.18 -0.86 14.41
CA THR A 88 -6.99 -1.63 14.84
C THR A 88 -6.43 -2.58 13.76
N ASP A 89 -5.54 -3.49 14.12
CA ASP A 89 -4.98 -4.54 13.26
C ASP A 89 -5.74 -5.89 13.39
N ALA A 90 -6.99 -5.88 13.87
CA ALA A 90 -7.76 -7.10 14.19
C ALA A 90 -7.92 -8.10 13.02
N TYR A 91 -7.77 -7.66 11.77
CA TYR A 91 -7.77 -8.55 10.61
C TYR A 91 -6.52 -9.42 10.50
N ASN A 92 -5.38 -8.99 11.04
CA ASN A 92 -4.09 -9.62 10.80
C ASN A 92 -4.06 -11.09 11.23
N SER A 93 -4.30 -11.35 12.51
CA SER A 93 -4.27 -12.72 13.06
C SER A 93 -5.37 -13.59 12.47
N TYR A 94 -6.55 -13.02 12.25
CA TYR A 94 -7.67 -13.70 11.62
C TYR A 94 -7.33 -14.17 10.20
N ILE A 95 -6.96 -13.26 9.28
CA ILE A 95 -6.61 -13.59 7.90
C ILE A 95 -5.43 -14.57 7.85
N TYR A 96 -4.39 -14.35 8.67
CA TYR A 96 -3.21 -15.21 8.72
C TYR A 96 -3.55 -16.65 9.14
N SER A 97 -4.61 -16.85 9.94
CA SER A 97 -5.06 -18.18 10.37
C SER A 97 -5.84 -18.95 9.30
N LEU A 98 -6.31 -18.29 8.24
CA LEU A 98 -7.23 -18.88 7.26
C LEU A 98 -6.53 -19.61 6.10
N GLY A 99 -5.21 -19.51 5.98
CA GLY A 99 -4.48 -20.21 4.93
C GLY A 99 -3.01 -19.82 4.81
N PRO A 100 -2.25 -20.50 3.94
CA PRO A 100 -0.83 -20.23 3.76
C PRO A 100 -0.63 -18.88 3.07
N ILE A 101 -0.02 -17.93 3.78
CA ILE A 101 0.37 -16.62 3.27
C ILE A 101 1.67 -16.15 3.92
N ASN A 102 2.43 -15.28 3.25
CA ASN A 102 3.74 -14.82 3.75
C ASN A 102 3.56 -13.93 4.98
N SER A 103 2.74 -12.90 4.82
CA SER A 103 2.43 -11.94 5.87
C SER A 103 1.04 -11.34 5.73
N VAL A 104 0.53 -10.81 6.84
CA VAL A 104 -0.59 -9.88 6.84
C VAL A 104 -0.18 -8.60 7.57
N GLU A 105 -0.29 -7.46 6.90
CA GLU A 105 0.03 -6.15 7.45
C GLU A 105 -1.18 -5.21 7.38
N THR A 106 -1.46 -4.47 8.46
CA THR A 106 -2.50 -3.44 8.45
C THR A 106 -1.90 -2.04 8.41
N LEU A 107 -2.33 -1.24 7.45
CA LEU A 107 -2.02 0.18 7.32
C LEU A 107 -3.20 1.06 7.75
N LEU A 108 -3.00 1.86 8.78
CA LEU A 108 -3.93 2.91 9.23
C LEU A 108 -3.59 4.24 8.53
N ILE A 109 -4.28 4.52 7.44
CA ILE A 109 -4.05 5.67 6.57
C ILE A 109 -5.14 6.72 6.85
N ASN A 110 -4.99 7.45 7.96
CA ASN A 110 -6.01 8.38 8.48
C ASN A 110 -5.69 9.87 8.22
N SER A 111 -4.80 10.16 7.27
CA SER A 111 -4.47 11.53 6.87
C SER A 111 -3.97 11.57 5.42
N ARG A 112 -4.06 12.74 4.78
CA ARG A 112 -3.45 12.96 3.45
C ARG A 112 -1.94 12.86 3.46
N THR A 113 -1.29 13.15 4.59
CA THR A 113 0.16 12.98 4.75
C THR A 113 0.54 11.51 4.64
N LEU A 114 -0.10 10.64 5.44
CA LEU A 114 0.12 9.19 5.35
C LEU A 114 -0.29 8.64 3.98
N ALA A 115 -1.37 9.15 3.40
CA ALA A 115 -1.81 8.71 2.08
C ALA A 115 -0.89 9.14 0.92
N ASN A 116 0.08 10.03 1.18
CA ASN A 116 1.15 10.43 0.25
C ASN A 116 2.54 10.03 0.74
N ASP A 117 2.63 9.23 1.80
CA ASP A 117 3.91 8.73 2.29
C ASP A 117 4.47 7.70 1.28
N PRO A 118 5.73 7.85 0.83
CA PRO A 118 6.33 6.93 -0.14
C PRO A 118 6.44 5.48 0.37
N GLU A 119 6.58 5.26 1.69
CA GLU A 119 6.64 3.91 2.25
C GLU A 119 5.25 3.25 2.28
N VAL A 120 4.18 4.03 2.53
CA VAL A 120 2.80 3.55 2.39
C VAL A 120 2.52 3.12 0.96
N GLU A 121 2.88 3.96 0.00
CA GLU A 121 2.77 3.65 -1.42
C GLU A 121 3.53 2.37 -1.78
N ARG A 122 4.80 2.26 -1.33
CA ARG A 122 5.65 1.09 -1.59
C ARG A 122 5.06 -0.20 -1.03
N THR A 123 4.60 -0.20 0.22
CA THR A 123 3.94 -1.38 0.82
C THR A 123 2.72 -1.81 -0.01
N ILE A 124 1.88 -0.87 -0.43
CA ILE A 124 0.69 -1.17 -1.24
C ILE A 124 1.09 -1.73 -2.61
N LEU A 125 2.03 -1.10 -3.31
CA LEU A 125 2.47 -1.54 -4.64
C LEU A 125 3.09 -2.95 -4.63
N ASN A 126 3.73 -3.35 -3.53
CA ASN A 126 4.37 -4.65 -3.42
C ASN A 126 3.40 -5.79 -3.06
N ALA A 127 2.26 -5.49 -2.43
CA ALA A 127 1.27 -6.48 -2.01
C ALA A 127 0.79 -7.46 -3.10
N GLN A 128 0.49 -8.70 -2.70
CA GLN A 128 -0.17 -9.73 -3.54
C GLN A 128 -1.66 -9.88 -3.27
N ALA A 129 -2.16 -9.28 -2.20
CA ALA A 129 -3.58 -9.05 -1.98
C ALA A 129 -3.79 -7.74 -1.21
N VAL A 130 -4.86 -7.00 -1.54
CA VAL A 130 -5.26 -5.81 -0.77
C VAL A 130 -6.71 -5.94 -0.33
N PHE A 131 -6.99 -5.68 0.94
CA PHE A 131 -8.35 -5.59 1.48
C PHE A 131 -8.62 -4.21 2.08
N ILE A 132 -9.71 -3.56 1.66
CA ILE A 132 -10.15 -2.27 2.18
C ILE A 132 -11.17 -2.51 3.29
N ALA A 133 -10.77 -2.25 4.54
CA ALA A 133 -11.64 -2.45 5.68
C ALA A 133 -12.85 -1.50 5.69
N GLY A 134 -13.88 -1.88 6.42
CA GLY A 134 -15.06 -1.05 6.65
C GLY A 134 -14.74 0.21 7.46
N GLY A 135 -15.68 1.15 7.47
CA GLY A 135 -15.53 2.43 8.17
C GLY A 135 -16.43 3.50 7.55
N ASP A 136 -16.10 4.76 7.80
CA ASP A 136 -16.75 5.90 7.17
C ASP A 136 -16.18 6.14 5.76
N GLN A 137 -17.05 6.10 4.73
CA GLN A 137 -16.65 6.36 3.34
C GLN A 137 -16.02 7.75 3.18
N ALA A 138 -16.49 8.75 3.93
CA ALA A 138 -16.00 10.12 3.84
C ALA A 138 -14.51 10.20 4.18
N ASN A 139 -14.01 9.38 5.10
CA ASN A 139 -12.58 9.33 5.43
C ASN A 139 -11.74 8.88 4.25
N TYR A 140 -12.20 7.89 3.50
CA TYR A 140 -11.50 7.42 2.30
C TYR A 140 -11.45 8.50 1.21
N VAL A 141 -12.57 9.21 1.00
CA VAL A 141 -12.60 10.33 0.06
C VAL A 141 -11.66 11.46 0.52
N ASN A 142 -11.75 11.84 1.78
CA ASN A 142 -11.00 12.97 2.34
C ASN A 142 -9.48 12.71 2.35
N TYR A 143 -9.08 11.48 2.69
CA TYR A 143 -7.67 11.13 2.87
C TYR A 143 -7.01 10.56 1.62
N TRP A 144 -7.69 9.71 0.83
CA TRP A 144 -7.02 8.90 -0.20
C TRP A 144 -7.25 9.40 -1.61
N LYS A 145 -8.35 10.12 -1.88
CA LYS A 145 -8.62 10.64 -3.23
C LYS A 145 -7.46 11.52 -3.72
N ASP A 146 -7.04 11.29 -4.95
CA ASP A 146 -5.95 12.03 -5.61
C ASP A 146 -4.65 12.04 -4.80
N THR A 147 -4.35 10.93 -4.10
CA THR A 147 -3.08 10.68 -3.42
C THR A 147 -2.38 9.46 -4.00
N LYS A 148 -1.13 9.23 -3.57
CA LYS A 148 -0.36 8.03 -3.93
C LYS A 148 -1.09 6.73 -3.61
N VAL A 149 -1.80 6.65 -2.48
CA VAL A 149 -2.65 5.50 -2.15
C VAL A 149 -3.72 5.24 -3.22
N HIS A 150 -4.41 6.26 -3.70
CA HIS A 150 -5.41 6.11 -4.78
C HIS A 150 -4.77 5.57 -6.06
N TYR A 151 -3.66 6.17 -6.49
CA TYR A 151 -2.96 5.72 -7.70
C TYR A 151 -2.36 4.32 -7.56
N ALA A 152 -1.87 3.95 -6.37
CA ALA A 152 -1.39 2.60 -6.09
C ALA A 152 -2.53 1.59 -6.19
N LEU A 153 -3.70 1.86 -5.61
CA LEU A 153 -4.88 1.00 -5.72
C LEU A 153 -5.35 0.84 -7.17
N ASP A 154 -5.33 1.92 -7.96
CA ASP A 154 -5.62 1.86 -9.39
C ASP A 154 -4.62 1.00 -10.16
N TYR A 155 -3.33 1.14 -9.88
CA TYR A 155 -2.28 0.32 -10.48
C TYR A 155 -2.48 -1.17 -10.14
N LEU A 156 -2.76 -1.49 -8.88
CA LEU A 156 -2.96 -2.86 -8.41
C LEU A 156 -4.14 -3.55 -9.11
N ARG A 157 -5.25 -2.82 -9.32
CA ARG A 157 -6.45 -3.32 -9.98
C ARG A 157 -6.28 -3.43 -11.49
N ASN A 158 -5.73 -2.41 -12.13
CA ASN A 158 -5.77 -2.26 -13.58
C ASN A 158 -4.52 -2.79 -14.29
N VAL A 159 -3.37 -2.82 -13.60
CA VAL A 159 -2.08 -3.16 -14.20
C VAL A 159 -1.48 -4.43 -13.56
N LYS A 160 -1.28 -4.44 -12.24
CA LYS A 160 -0.73 -5.62 -11.54
C LYS A 160 -1.72 -6.78 -11.49
N GLN A 161 -3.02 -6.46 -11.49
CA GLN A 161 -4.14 -7.40 -11.42
C GLN A 161 -4.01 -8.39 -10.27
N ILE A 162 -3.85 -7.89 -9.04
CA ILE A 162 -3.91 -8.72 -7.82
C ILE A 162 -5.36 -8.88 -7.33
N PRO A 163 -5.68 -9.85 -6.44
CA PRO A 163 -6.95 -9.84 -5.72
C PRO A 163 -7.10 -8.56 -4.87
N VAL A 164 -8.18 -7.82 -5.08
CA VAL A 164 -8.55 -6.64 -4.29
C VAL A 164 -9.95 -6.82 -3.70
N GLY A 165 -10.07 -6.76 -2.38
CA GLY A 165 -11.33 -6.92 -1.67
C GLY A 165 -11.70 -5.69 -0.85
N GLY A 166 -12.96 -5.62 -0.42
CA GLY A 166 -13.38 -4.63 0.56
C GLY A 166 -14.73 -4.96 1.20
N THR A 167 -14.99 -4.40 2.37
CA THR A 167 -16.27 -4.51 3.08
C THR A 167 -16.94 -3.16 3.27
N SER A 168 -18.26 -3.09 3.06
CA SER A 168 -19.07 -1.88 3.27
C SER A 168 -18.48 -0.66 2.53
N ALA A 169 -17.94 0.34 3.25
CA ALA A 169 -17.25 1.48 2.67
C ALA A 169 -16.09 1.10 1.72
N GLY A 170 -15.41 -0.01 1.98
CA GLY A 170 -14.40 -0.57 1.09
C GLY A 170 -14.97 -1.01 -0.27
N CYS A 171 -16.21 -1.51 -0.32
CA CYS A 171 -16.89 -1.82 -1.58
C CYS A 171 -17.18 -0.56 -2.41
N ALA A 172 -17.56 0.54 -1.73
CA ALA A 172 -17.88 1.80 -2.39
C ALA A 172 -16.67 2.46 -3.08
N ILE A 173 -15.44 2.18 -2.59
CA ILE A 173 -14.20 2.66 -3.21
C ILE A 173 -13.77 1.80 -4.41
N LEU A 174 -14.16 0.52 -4.46
CA LEU A 174 -13.76 -0.40 -5.53
C LEU A 174 -14.62 -0.30 -6.80
N GLY A 175 -15.83 0.27 -6.73
CA GLY A 175 -16.80 0.29 -7.82
C GLY A 175 -16.57 1.33 -8.94
N GLY A 176 -15.48 2.11 -8.91
CA GLY A 176 -15.17 3.12 -9.96
C GLY A 176 -16.12 4.34 -9.99
N THR A 177 -17.14 4.34 -9.15
CA THR A 177 -18.00 5.47 -8.82
C THR A 177 -18.08 5.50 -7.31
N TYR A 178 -17.89 6.67 -6.70
CA TYR A 178 -18.20 6.88 -5.29
C TYR A 178 -19.66 6.45 -5.11
N PHE A 179 -19.88 5.24 -4.57
CA PHE A 179 -21.22 4.78 -4.26
C PHE A 179 -21.67 5.58 -3.04
N SER A 180 -22.20 6.77 -3.29
CA SER A 180 -22.94 7.55 -2.32
C SER A 180 -24.22 6.77 -2.06
N ALA A 181 -24.24 5.96 -1.00
CA ALA A 181 -25.49 5.42 -0.44
C ALA A 181 -26.23 6.56 0.26
N LEU A 182 -26.61 7.60 -0.49
CA LEU A 182 -27.64 8.57 -0.16
C LEU A 182 -28.93 8.22 -0.92
N GLN A 183 -29.34 6.94 -0.88
CA GLN A 183 -30.74 6.56 -0.95
C GLN A 183 -30.91 5.05 -0.75
N GLY A 184 -31.66 4.70 0.29
CA GLY A 184 -32.37 3.42 0.35
C GLY A 184 -31.92 2.44 1.42
N SER A 185 -32.12 2.80 2.70
CA SER A 185 -32.61 1.79 3.65
C SER A 185 -34.02 1.40 3.20
N ILE A 186 -34.18 0.21 2.62
CA ILE A 186 -35.46 -0.52 2.41
C ILE A 186 -35.10 -1.86 1.76
N ILE A 187 -35.53 -3.05 2.19
CA ILE A 187 -36.43 -3.54 3.24
C ILE A 187 -35.92 -4.92 3.65
#